data_AF-G0A3S2-F1
#
_entry.id   AF-G0A3S2-F1
#
_cell.length_a   1.000
_cell.length_b   1.000
_cell.length_c   1.000
_cell.angle_alpha   90.00
_cell.angle_beta   90.00
_cell.angle_gamma   90.00
#
_symmetry.space_group_name_H-M   'P 1'
#
loop_
_entity.id
_entity.type
_entity.pdbx_description
1 polymer ?
#
loop_
_entity_poly.entity_id
_entity_poly.type
_entity_poly.pdbx_seq_one_letter_code
_entity_poly.pdbx_strand_id
1 'polypeptide(L)' 'MPDKRARVVPDADGNPLFVAQDAMMAIGYHDLTDVTEAIKHVPEEWKAVASIPTLDGAQKMDVLTEQGLIYFLGPYLAK' A
#
# COMPACT_ATOMS: atom_id res chain seq x y z
N MET A 1 -1.35 -19.66 -5.40
CA MET A 1 -0.81 -18.41 -4.83
C MET A 1 -1.43 -18.27 -3.44
N PRO A 2 -0.66 -18.07 -2.37
CA PRO A 2 -1.28 -17.76 -1.09
C PRO A 2 -2.14 -16.50 -1.25
N ASP A 3 -3.25 -16.48 -0.52
CA ASP A 3 -4.28 -15.44 -0.47
C ASP A 3 -3.64 -14.04 -0.53
N LYS A 4 -3.81 -13.30 -1.65
CA LYS A 4 -3.18 -11.98 -1.86
C LYS A 4 -3.90 -10.91 -1.03
N ARG A 5 -3.80 -10.99 0.28
CA ARG A 5 -4.40 -10.02 1.21
C ARG A 5 -3.41 -8.91 1.49
N ALA A 6 -3.86 -7.66 1.38
CA ALA A 6 -3.07 -6.51 1.80
C ALA A 6 -3.05 -6.39 3.32
N ARG A 7 -1.88 -6.15 3.90
CA ARG A 7 -1.75 -5.75 5.30
C ARG A 7 -2.36 -4.37 5.49
N VAL A 8 -3.09 -4.21 6.59
CA VAL A 8 -3.78 -2.98 6.97
C VAL A 8 -3.41 -2.63 8.41
N VAL A 9 -3.08 -1.37 8.65
CA VAL A 9 -2.84 -0.82 9.99
C VAL A 9 -3.72 0.41 10.20
N PRO A 10 -4.23 0.66 11.42
CA PRO A 10 -4.98 1.88 11.68
C PRO A 10 -4.06 3.09 11.78
N ASP A 11 -4.54 4.26 11.34
CA ASP A 11 -3.96 5.56 11.70
C ASP A 11 -4.35 5.98 13.13
N ALA A 12 -3.98 7.20 13.52
CA ALA A 12 -4.27 7.73 14.86
C ALA A 12 -5.78 7.89 15.15
N ASP A 13 -6.60 8.06 14.10
CA ASP A 13 -8.04 8.23 14.17
C ASP A 13 -8.79 6.90 13.94
N GLY A 14 -8.06 5.81 13.70
CA GLY A 14 -8.60 4.48 13.44
C GLY A 14 -8.95 4.19 11.98
N ASN A 15 -8.64 5.09 11.05
CA ASN A 15 -8.85 4.86 9.62
C ASN A 15 -7.85 3.84 9.09
N PRO A 16 -8.23 3.01 8.09
CA PRO A 16 -7.33 2.01 7.54
C PRO A 16 -6.23 2.63 6.66
N LEU A 17 -5.00 2.20 6.88
CA LEU A 17 -3.85 2.43 6.02
C LEU A 17 -3.39 1.10 5.43
N PHE A 18 -3.27 1.04 4.10
CA PHE A 18 -2.97 -0.17 3.34
C PHE A 18 -1.51 -0.16 2.91
N VAL A 19 -0.78 -1.27 3.11
CA VAL A 19 0.62 -1.37 2.65
C VAL A 19 0.68 -1.32 1.13
N ALA A 20 1.38 -0.30 0.58
CA ALA A 20 1.45 -0.03 -0.85
C ALA A 20 2.05 -1.21 -1.64
N GLN A 21 3.10 -1.82 -1.09
CA GLN A 21 3.73 -3.01 -1.68
C GLN A 21 2.74 -4.17 -1.85
N ASP A 22 1.86 -4.39 -0.86
CA ASP A 22 0.90 -5.49 -0.93
C ASP A 22 -0.19 -5.19 -1.96
N ALA A 23 -0.63 -3.93 -2.07
CA ALA A 23 -1.57 -3.49 -3.10
C ALA A 23 -0.99 -3.70 -4.52
N MET A 24 0.29 -3.37 -4.73
CA MET A 24 1.01 -3.64 -5.97
C MET A 24 1.04 -5.14 -6.30
N MET A 25 1.41 -5.99 -5.33
CA MET A 25 1.43 -7.45 -5.52
C MET A 25 0.03 -8.00 -5.84
N ALA A 26 -1.02 -7.45 -5.21
CA ALA A 26 -2.40 -7.84 -5.45
C ALA A 26 -2.79 -7.68 -6.93
N ILE A 27 -2.44 -6.56 -7.53
CA ILE A 27 -2.72 -6.25 -8.95
C ILE A 27 -1.70 -6.85 -9.94
N GLY A 28 -0.73 -7.63 -9.46
CA GLY A 28 0.18 -8.40 -10.33
C GLY A 28 1.52 -7.71 -10.64
N TYR A 29 1.89 -6.68 -9.88
CA TYR A 29 3.27 -6.20 -9.91
C TYR A 29 4.17 -7.23 -9.20
N HIS A 30 5.22 -7.66 -9.91
CA HIS A 30 6.20 -8.60 -9.40
C HIS A 30 7.57 -7.95 -9.16
N ASP A 31 7.81 -6.80 -9.77
CA ASP A 31 8.97 -5.97 -9.48
C ASP A 31 8.58 -4.94 -8.40
N LEU A 32 9.14 -5.12 -7.21
CA LEU A 32 8.87 -4.31 -6.01
C LEU A 32 10.12 -3.53 -5.58
N THR A 33 11.08 -3.36 -6.49
CA THR A 33 12.35 -2.68 -6.20
C THR A 33 12.18 -1.20 -5.87
N ASP A 34 11.12 -0.54 -6.36
CA ASP A 34 10.82 0.85 -6.04
C ASP A 34 9.31 1.10 -5.88
N VAL A 35 8.80 0.83 -4.67
CA VAL A 35 7.39 1.05 -4.30
C VAL A 35 7.06 2.55 -4.31
N THR A 36 7.97 3.39 -3.84
CA THR A 36 7.80 4.84 -3.73
C THR A 36 7.61 5.46 -5.12
N GLU A 37 8.41 5.05 -6.11
CA GLU A 37 8.26 5.47 -7.50
C GLU A 37 6.92 5.01 -8.09
N ALA A 38 6.49 3.78 -7.78
CA ALA A 38 5.21 3.25 -8.25
C ALA A 38 4.01 4.07 -7.74
N ILE A 39 4.07 4.60 -6.51
CA ILE A 39 3.01 5.42 -5.91
C ILE A 39 3.24 6.93 -6.02
N LYS A 40 4.26 7.40 -6.76
CA LYS A 40 4.61 8.83 -6.85
C LYS A 40 3.47 9.73 -7.33
N HIS A 41 2.55 9.16 -8.10
CA HIS A 41 1.40 9.86 -8.68
C HIS A 41 0.24 9.99 -7.69
N VAL A 42 0.27 9.27 -6.57
CA VAL A 42 -0.69 9.42 -5.47
C VAL A 42 -0.32 10.70 -4.68
N PRO A 43 -1.28 11.59 -4.40
CA PRO A 43 -1.07 12.78 -3.57
C PRO A 43 -0.40 12.48 -2.22
N GLU A 44 0.48 13.38 -1.75
CA GLU A 44 1.24 13.20 -0.51
C GLU A 44 0.33 13.09 0.72
N GLU A 45 -0.78 13.82 0.75
CA GLU A 45 -1.77 13.76 1.84
C GLU A 45 -2.47 12.40 1.97
N TRP A 46 -2.36 11.53 0.96
CA TRP A 46 -2.93 10.18 0.97
C TRP A 46 -1.87 9.09 1.18
N LYS A 47 -0.61 9.50 1.41
CA LYS A 47 0.52 8.62 1.69
C LYS A 47 1.01 8.83 3.11
N ALA A 48 1.53 7.76 3.69
CA ALA A 48 2.26 7.83 4.95
C ALA A 48 3.31 6.72 5.01
N VAL A 49 4.15 6.76 6.05
CA VAL A 49 5.06 5.65 6.38
C VAL A 49 4.64 5.06 7.72
N ALA A 50 4.31 3.77 7.73
CA ALA A 50 3.93 3.05 8.92
C ALA A 50 4.97 1.99 9.32
N SER A 51 5.02 1.68 10.62
CA SER A 51 5.83 0.59 11.15
C SER A 51 5.03 -0.71 11.09
N ILE A 52 5.36 -1.60 10.15
CA ILE A 52 4.65 -2.85 9.91
C ILE A 52 5.41 -4.01 10.57
N PRO A 53 4.79 -4.78 11.47
CA PRO A 53 5.39 -5.99 12.01
C PRO A 53 5.63 -7.02 10.89
N THR A 54 6.84 -7.56 10.84
CA THR A 54 7.22 -8.68 9.97
C THR A 54 7.82 -9.80 10.83
N LEU A 55 8.03 -10.98 10.24
CA LEU A 55 8.62 -12.12 10.94
C LEU A 55 10.03 -11.81 11.49
N ASP A 56 10.76 -10.89 10.84
CA ASP A 56 12.13 -10.51 11.21
C ASP A 56 12.18 -9.16 11.96
N GLY A 57 11.05 -8.75 12.55
CA GLY A 57 10.90 -7.46 13.25
C GLY A 57 10.09 -6.44 12.47
N ALA A 58 10.07 -5.19 12.92
CA ALA A 58 9.25 -4.15 12.29
C ALA A 58 9.98 -3.46 11.13
N GLN A 59 9.28 -3.21 10.03
CA GLN A 59 9.80 -2.47 8.87
C GLN A 59 9.01 -1.19 8.65
N LYS A 60 9.68 -0.11 8.27
CA LYS A 60 9.02 1.12 7.79
C LYS A 60 8.60 0.92 6.33
N MET A 61 7.30 1.03 6.05
CA MET A 61 6.74 0.79 4.72
C MET A 61 5.81 1.93 4.31
N ASP A 62 5.79 2.23 3.01
CA ASP A 62 4.79 3.12 2.42
C ASP A 62 3.39 2.52 2.58
N VAL A 63 2.47 3.35 3.06
CA VAL A 63 1.06 3.01 3.19
C VAL A 63 0.19 4.07 2.54
N LEU A 64 -0.97 3.64 2.06
CA LEU A 64 -1.98 4.48 1.43
C LEU A 64 -3.23 4.57 2.30
N THR A 65 -3.85 5.74 2.36
CA THR A 65 -5.23 5.87 2.84
C THR A 65 -6.18 5.10 1.90
N GLU A 66 -7.42 4.88 2.32
CA GLU A 66 -8.44 4.30 1.43
C GLU A 66 -8.58 5.10 0.13
N GLN A 67 -8.59 6.43 0.19
CA GLN A 67 -8.65 7.31 -0.98
C GLN A 67 -7.42 7.13 -1.88
N GLY A 68 -6.22 7.10 -1.29
CA GLY A 68 -4.98 6.86 -2.00
C GLY A 68 -4.94 5.49 -2.70
N LEU A 69 -5.43 4.46 -2.04
CA LEU A 69 -5.56 3.12 -2.61
C LEU A 69 -6.52 3.11 -3.80
N ILE A 70 -7.71 3.69 -3.65
CA ILE A 70 -8.70 3.75 -4.74
C ILE A 70 -8.13 4.53 -5.95
N TYR A 71 -7.46 5.66 -5.70
CA TYR A 71 -6.83 6.44 -6.76
C TYR A 71 -5.74 5.64 -7.48
N PHE A 72 -4.86 4.97 -6.73
CA PHE A 72 -3.83 4.09 -7.26
C PHE A 72 -4.41 2.94 -8.10
N LEU A 73 -5.52 2.36 -7.68
CA LEU A 73 -6.19 1.26 -8.37
C LEU A 73 -7.03 1.71 -9.57
N GLY A 74 -7.37 2.99 -9.68
CA GLY A 74 -8.23 3.54 -10.74
C GLY A 74 -7.90 3.05 -12.15
N PRO A 75 -6.62 3.06 -12.60
CA PRO A 75 -6.23 2.55 -13.91
C PRO A 75 -6.49 1.05 -14.15
N TYR A 76 -6.68 0.26 -13.09
CA TYR A 76 -6.88 -1.19 -13.14
C TYR A 76 -8.33 -1.62 -12.93
N LEU A 77 -9.17 -0.77 -12.34
CA LEU A 77 -10.60 -1.04 -12.12
C LEU A 77 -11.47 -0.76 -13.36
N ALA A 78 -10.95 0.00 -14.32
CA ALA A 78 -11.65 0.38 -15.54
C ALA A 78 -11.43 -0.59 -16.73
N LYS A 79 -10.84 -1.77 -16.48
CA LYS A 79 -10.53 -2.79 -17.50
C LYS A 79 -11.41 -4.03 -17.36
#